data_AF-A0A6J3A6Z1-F1
#
_entry.id   AF-A0A6J3A6Z1-F1
#
_cell.length_a   1.000
_cell.length_b   1.000
_cell.length_c   1.000
_cell.angle_alpha   90.00
_cell.angle_beta   90.00
_cell.angle_gamma   90.00
#
_symmetry.space_group_name_H-M   'P 1'
#
loop_
_entity.id
_entity.type
_entity.pdbx_description
1 polymer ?
#
loop_
_entity_poly.entity_id
_entity_poly.type
_entity_poly.pdbx_seq_one_letter_code
_entity_poly.pdbx_strand_id
1 'polypeptide(L)'
;MGFAGLVSHLHYHEPSNLVFVSFLVKGLFHNLCQPTRRGSKCFSQDVMERLVLVLAHLFGRRYIPAKFQDANLKFYQSKVFLEDLPEDFKAALDEYNMNVTKGFASFLLVVSKLADMKQEHQLPLSKIDFTGEECEDSQLVSHLLSCKEGRRAVSPFACLSGNSDADLLHPETPDHVTQCTIGISNISAPVLWPQRLDNQGRRMPLNAYALDFYKHGSLLGLVQDNRINEGAAYQLLKDFALTIQSISISLRELCGNEEDNVVLAFEQLSETFSEKFKKI
;
A
#
# COMPACT_ATOMS: atom_id res chain seq x y z
N MET A 1 12.58 6.47 22.18
CA MET A 1 12.67 5.17 21.47
C MET A 1 11.95 5.32 20.14
N GLY A 2 12.48 4.75 19.05
CA GLY A 2 11.87 4.86 17.72
C GLY A 2 10.98 3.65 17.38
N PHE A 3 10.23 3.73 16.28
CA PHE A 3 9.32 2.66 15.83
C PHE A 3 10.02 1.47 15.15
N ALA A 4 11.35 1.39 15.17
CA ALA A 4 12.12 0.38 14.45
C ALA A 4 11.73 -1.06 14.84
N GLY A 5 11.55 -1.34 16.14
CA GLY A 5 11.12 -2.66 16.62
C GLY A 5 9.76 -3.08 16.05
N LEU A 6 8.76 -2.20 16.14
CA LEU A 6 7.42 -2.41 15.58
C LEU A 6 7.47 -2.68 14.06
N VAL A 7 8.25 -1.89 13.31
CA VAL A 7 8.39 -2.08 11.85
C VAL A 7 9.01 -3.44 11.53
N SER A 8 10.06 -3.83 12.26
CA SER A 8 10.73 -5.12 12.07
C SER A 8 9.82 -6.31 12.40
N HIS A 9 8.99 -6.22 13.44
CA HIS A 9 8.02 -7.27 13.75
C HIS A 9 6.94 -7.44 12.68
N LEU A 10 6.67 -6.39 11.90
CA LEU A 10 5.67 -6.37 10.84
C LEU A 10 6.27 -6.42 9.41
N HIS A 11 7.53 -6.81 9.26
CA HIS A 11 8.24 -6.77 7.97
C HIS A 11 7.55 -7.57 6.85
N TYR A 12 6.86 -8.67 7.19
CA TYR A 12 6.13 -9.50 6.22
C TYR A 12 4.90 -8.80 5.64
N HIS A 13 4.53 -7.63 6.18
CA HIS A 13 3.45 -6.77 5.69
C HIS A 13 3.97 -5.52 4.96
N GLU A 14 5.23 -5.46 4.55
CA GLU A 14 5.74 -4.34 3.76
C GLU A 14 4.93 -4.13 2.46
N PRO A 15 4.56 -2.88 2.10
CA PRO A 15 4.91 -1.60 2.76
C PRO A 15 3.89 -1.10 3.81
N SER A 16 2.88 -1.88 4.17
CA SER A 16 1.80 -1.47 5.09
C SER A 16 2.30 -1.15 6.51
N ASN A 17 3.35 -1.82 6.97
CA ASN A 17 4.02 -1.52 8.25
C ASN A 17 4.61 -0.08 8.28
N LEU A 18 5.17 0.40 7.17
CA LEU A 18 5.71 1.76 7.05
C LEU A 18 4.59 2.81 7.04
N VAL A 19 3.50 2.53 6.32
CA VAL A 19 2.30 3.37 6.30
C VAL A 19 1.67 3.46 7.69
N PHE A 20 1.60 2.33 8.40
CA PHE A 20 1.09 2.27 9.78
C PHE A 20 1.89 3.20 10.71
N VAL A 21 3.22 3.18 10.62
CA VAL A 21 4.06 4.10 11.40
C VAL A 21 3.86 5.56 10.98
N SER A 22 3.70 5.84 9.67
CA SER A 22 3.36 7.18 9.20
C SER A 22 2.06 7.71 9.85
N PHE A 23 1.04 6.86 9.96
CA PHE A 23 -0.21 7.21 10.64
C PHE A 23 -0.05 7.44 12.15
N LEU A 24 0.79 6.65 12.83
CA LEU A 24 1.14 6.84 14.24
C LEU A 24 1.86 8.18 14.46
N VAL A 25 2.87 8.48 13.66
CA VAL A 25 3.66 9.72 13.75
C VAL A 25 2.78 10.95 13.51
N LYS A 26 1.78 10.84 12.64
CA LYS A 26 0.79 11.91 12.40
C LYS A 26 -0.28 12.04 13.49
N GLY A 27 -0.33 11.13 14.47
CA GLY A 27 -1.33 11.15 15.53
C GLY A 27 -2.75 10.79 15.08
N LEU A 28 -2.90 10.14 13.91
CA LEU A 28 -4.23 9.78 13.40
C LEU A 28 -4.93 8.77 14.31
N PHE A 29 -4.18 7.81 14.83
CA PHE A 29 -4.71 6.85 15.79
C PHE A 29 -5.09 7.52 17.13
N HIS A 30 -4.40 8.58 17.55
CA HIS A 30 -4.82 9.37 18.73
C HIS A 30 -6.16 10.09 18.48
N ASN A 31 -6.39 10.58 17.26
CA ASN A 31 -7.66 11.21 16.90
C ASN A 31 -8.80 10.19 16.79
N LEU A 32 -8.52 8.98 16.30
CA LEU A 32 -9.50 7.90 16.15
C LEU A 32 -9.83 7.24 17.49
N CYS A 33 -8.82 6.93 18.30
CA CYS A 33 -8.96 6.23 19.58
C CYS A 33 -9.33 7.20 20.71
N GLN A 34 -10.52 7.81 20.62
CA GLN A 34 -11.04 8.66 21.70
C GLN A 34 -11.98 7.85 22.61
N PRO A 35 -11.80 7.91 23.94
CA PRO A 35 -12.61 7.14 24.87
C PRO A 35 -14.04 7.68 24.96
N THR A 36 -14.99 6.78 25.24
CA THR A 36 -16.42 7.11 25.30
C THR A 36 -16.76 8.16 26.38
N ARG A 37 -15.97 8.18 27.45
CA ARG A 37 -16.05 9.18 28.53
C ARG A 37 -14.63 9.58 28.94
N ARG A 38 -14.45 10.84 29.34
CA ARG A 38 -13.16 11.33 29.85
C ARG A 38 -12.71 10.47 31.04
N GLY A 39 -11.55 9.82 30.93
CA GLY A 39 -11.00 8.90 31.94
C GLY A 39 -11.51 7.46 31.87
N SER A 40 -12.34 7.10 30.89
CA SER A 40 -12.71 5.70 30.65
C SER A 40 -11.61 4.98 29.87
N LYS A 41 -11.27 3.76 30.29
CA LYS A 41 -10.37 2.86 29.55
C LYS A 41 -11.11 2.01 28.50
N CYS A 42 -12.37 2.34 28.21
CA CYS A 42 -13.21 1.59 27.26
C CYS A 42 -13.57 2.44 26.03
N PHE A 43 -13.33 1.88 24.87
CA PHE A 43 -13.64 2.46 23.57
C PHE A 43 -14.97 1.93 23.05
N SER A 44 -15.72 2.81 22.38
CA SER A 44 -17.01 2.45 21.80
C SER A 44 -16.85 1.44 20.66
N GLN A 45 -17.92 0.71 20.37
CA GLN A 45 -17.92 -0.23 19.25
C GLN A 45 -17.63 0.46 17.91
N ASP A 46 -18.13 1.67 17.68
CA ASP A 46 -17.86 2.45 16.45
C ASP A 46 -16.36 2.75 16.29
N VAL A 47 -15.68 3.16 17.37
CA VAL A 47 -14.23 3.41 17.35
C VAL A 47 -13.46 2.14 17.02
N MET A 48 -13.83 1.00 17.63
CA MET A 48 -13.17 -0.28 17.35
C MET A 48 -13.43 -0.76 15.91
N GLU A 49 -14.65 -0.61 15.40
CA GLU A 49 -14.97 -0.96 14.01
C GLU A 49 -14.20 -0.10 13.01
N ARG A 50 -14.06 1.21 13.26
CA ARG A 50 -13.21 2.10 12.45
C ARG A 50 -11.73 1.73 12.55
N LEU A 51 -11.26 1.35 13.73
CA LEU A 51 -9.88 0.88 13.92
C LEU A 51 -9.63 -0.38 13.09
N VAL A 52 -10.54 -1.36 13.14
CA VAL A 52 -10.48 -2.58 12.33
C VAL A 52 -10.58 -2.27 10.84
N LEU A 53 -11.41 -1.31 10.43
CA LEU A 53 -11.50 -0.85 9.05
C LEU A 53 -10.14 -0.34 8.54
N VAL A 54 -9.45 0.52 9.31
CA VAL A 54 -8.11 1.01 8.95
C VAL A 54 -7.09 -0.14 8.89
N LEU A 55 -7.09 -1.02 9.89
CA LEU A 55 -6.17 -2.17 9.90
C LEU A 55 -6.46 -3.16 8.76
N ALA A 56 -7.72 -3.33 8.35
CA ALA A 56 -8.09 -4.16 7.21
C ALA A 56 -7.56 -3.59 5.88
N HIS A 57 -7.50 -2.26 5.74
CA HIS A 57 -6.88 -1.61 4.58
C HIS A 57 -5.37 -1.77 4.51
N LEU A 58 -4.71 -1.92 5.66
CA LEU A 58 -3.26 -2.08 5.76
C LEU A 58 -2.84 -3.55 5.70
N PHE A 59 -3.37 -4.37 6.59
CA PHE A 59 -2.93 -5.75 6.83
C PHE A 59 -3.92 -6.80 6.31
N GLY A 60 -5.20 -6.44 6.17
CA GLY A 60 -6.27 -7.33 5.70
C GLY A 60 -6.49 -7.33 4.18
N ARG A 61 -5.49 -6.97 3.38
CA ARG A 61 -5.69 -6.64 1.96
C ARG A 61 -5.94 -7.87 1.09
N ARG A 62 -7.21 -8.12 0.74
CA ARG A 62 -7.60 -9.15 -0.23
C ARG A 62 -8.53 -8.57 -1.28
N TYR A 63 -8.08 -8.53 -2.53
CA TYR A 63 -8.87 -7.99 -3.63
C TYR A 63 -9.93 -8.96 -4.12
N ILE A 64 -11.12 -8.43 -4.40
CA ILE A 64 -12.20 -9.13 -5.06
C ILE A 64 -12.15 -8.75 -6.56
N PRO A 65 -12.28 -9.70 -7.48
CA PRO A 65 -12.41 -9.38 -8.91
C PRO A 65 -13.56 -8.42 -9.20
N ALA A 66 -13.32 -7.40 -10.03
CA ALA A 66 -14.28 -6.33 -10.34
C ALA A 66 -15.64 -6.85 -10.85
N LYS A 67 -15.66 -7.98 -11.58
CA LYS A 67 -16.89 -8.66 -12.04
C LYS A 67 -17.92 -8.94 -10.94
N PHE A 68 -17.50 -9.02 -9.68
CA PHE A 68 -18.40 -9.29 -8.57
C PHE A 68 -19.09 -8.03 -8.03
N GLN A 69 -18.66 -6.83 -8.43
CA GLN A 69 -19.40 -5.59 -8.17
C GLN A 69 -20.64 -5.48 -9.08
N ASP A 70 -20.52 -5.93 -10.33
CA ASP A 70 -21.58 -5.82 -11.35
C ASP A 70 -22.67 -6.89 -11.21
N ALA A 71 -22.36 -7.98 -10.51
CA ALA A 71 -23.32 -9.05 -10.29
C ALA A 71 -24.32 -8.65 -9.20
N ASN A 72 -25.62 -8.83 -9.45
CA ASN A 72 -26.69 -8.74 -8.44
C ASN A 72 -26.56 -9.85 -7.39
N LEU A 73 -25.49 -9.79 -6.59
CA LEU A 73 -25.20 -10.74 -5.54
C LEU A 73 -26.07 -10.41 -4.34
N LYS A 74 -26.92 -11.36 -3.94
CA LYS A 74 -27.62 -11.29 -2.66
C LYS A 74 -26.63 -11.67 -1.57
N PHE A 75 -26.32 -10.72 -0.70
CA PHE A 75 -25.58 -10.97 0.53
C PHE A 75 -26.59 -11.10 1.67
N TYR A 76 -26.41 -12.11 2.52
CA TYR A 76 -27.40 -12.42 3.54
C TYR A 76 -27.12 -11.71 4.87
N GLN A 77 -25.84 -11.64 5.25
CA GLN A 77 -25.45 -11.10 6.56
C GLN A 77 -24.22 -10.18 6.48
N SER A 78 -23.34 -10.40 5.50
CA SER A 78 -21.98 -9.87 5.54
C SER A 78 -21.80 -8.58 4.71
N LYS A 79 -21.00 -7.65 5.23
CA LYS A 79 -20.45 -6.56 4.40
C LYS A 79 -19.27 -7.10 3.61
N VAL A 80 -19.51 -7.55 2.38
CA VAL A 80 -18.47 -8.21 1.58
C VAL A 80 -17.40 -7.25 1.05
N PHE A 81 -17.82 -6.04 0.70
CA PHE A 81 -16.93 -4.99 0.23
C PHE A 81 -16.48 -4.14 1.40
N LEU A 82 -15.16 -3.99 1.54
CA LEU A 82 -14.57 -3.10 2.52
C LEU A 82 -14.97 -1.66 2.16
N GLU A 83 -15.46 -0.92 3.15
CA GLU A 83 -15.77 0.50 3.03
C GLU A 83 -14.50 1.29 2.70
N ASP A 84 -14.63 2.50 2.17
CA ASP A 84 -13.47 3.33 1.89
C ASP A 84 -12.75 3.74 3.19
N LEU A 85 -11.43 3.93 3.10
CA LEU A 85 -10.62 4.43 4.20
C LEU A 85 -11.12 5.83 4.64
N PRO A 86 -11.16 6.13 5.96
CA PRO A 86 -11.53 7.47 6.43
C PRO A 86 -10.71 8.58 5.76
N GLU A 87 -11.33 9.73 5.52
CA GLU A 87 -10.77 10.80 4.69
C GLU A 87 -9.40 11.30 5.17
N ASP A 88 -9.22 11.41 6.48
CA ASP A 88 -7.97 11.80 7.14
C ASP A 88 -6.86 10.77 6.94
N PHE A 89 -7.18 9.48 7.08
CA PHE A 89 -6.26 8.38 6.80
C PHE A 89 -5.92 8.27 5.31
N LYS A 90 -6.90 8.50 4.43
CA LYS A 90 -6.69 8.52 2.98
C LYS A 90 -5.78 9.67 2.56
N ALA A 91 -6.03 10.89 3.04
CA ALA A 91 -5.17 12.04 2.76
C ALA A 91 -3.73 11.79 3.25
N ALA A 92 -3.57 11.19 4.44
CA ALA A 92 -2.25 10.86 4.96
C ALA A 92 -1.54 9.76 4.14
N LEU A 93 -2.28 8.79 3.61
CA LEU A 93 -1.76 7.76 2.71
C LEU A 93 -1.30 8.36 1.38
N ASP A 94 -2.10 9.23 0.79
CA ASP A 94 -1.77 9.91 -0.47
C ASP A 94 -0.51 10.78 -0.30
N GLU A 95 -0.40 11.50 0.81
CA GLU A 95 0.79 12.28 1.14
C GLU A 95 2.03 11.39 1.36
N TYR A 96 1.87 10.26 2.08
CA TYR A 96 2.95 9.29 2.26
C TYR A 96 3.45 8.76 0.91
N ASN A 97 2.53 8.29 0.06
CA ASN A 97 2.85 7.76 -1.26
C ASN A 97 3.54 8.82 -2.13
N MET A 98 3.03 10.05 -2.14
CA MET A 98 3.65 11.16 -2.86
C MET A 98 5.10 11.43 -2.39
N ASN A 99 5.33 11.42 -1.08
CA ASN A 99 6.67 11.62 -0.52
C ASN A 99 7.62 10.48 -0.89
N VAL A 100 7.16 9.22 -0.82
CA VAL A 100 7.94 8.05 -1.23
C VAL A 100 8.28 8.11 -2.71
N THR A 101 7.30 8.38 -3.59
CA THR A 101 7.51 8.47 -5.03
C THR A 101 8.49 9.60 -5.37
N LYS A 102 8.37 10.77 -4.74
CA LYS A 102 9.31 11.88 -4.94
C LYS A 102 10.74 11.53 -4.51
N GLY A 103 10.88 10.88 -3.34
CA GLY A 103 12.18 10.42 -2.84
C GLY A 103 12.81 9.38 -3.77
N PHE A 104 12.00 8.43 -4.24
CA PHE A 104 12.44 7.38 -5.15
C PHE A 104 12.83 7.92 -6.53
N ALA A 105 12.03 8.81 -7.11
CA ALA A 105 12.37 9.50 -8.35
C ALA A 105 13.67 10.30 -8.23
N SER A 106 13.86 11.00 -7.11
CA SER A 106 15.10 11.72 -6.82
C SER A 106 16.30 10.77 -6.74
N PHE A 107 16.12 9.60 -6.13
CA PHE A 107 17.14 8.56 -6.09
C PHE A 107 17.48 8.04 -7.50
N LEU A 108 16.48 7.72 -8.33
CA LEU A 108 16.68 7.30 -9.73
C LEU A 108 17.47 8.35 -10.52
N LEU A 109 17.16 9.64 -10.36
CA LEU A 109 17.87 10.75 -11.01
C LEU A 109 19.32 10.93 -10.55
N VAL A 110 19.64 10.53 -9.32
CA VAL A 110 21.02 10.56 -8.81
C VAL A 110 21.80 9.36 -9.33
N VAL A 111 21.20 8.16 -9.25
CA VAL A 111 21.84 6.93 -9.72
C VAL A 111 22.08 6.97 -11.23
N SER A 112 21.16 7.55 -12.02
CA SER A 112 21.35 7.67 -13.47
C SER A 112 22.56 8.51 -13.85
N LYS A 113 22.95 9.50 -13.04
CA LYS A 113 24.19 10.28 -13.25
C LYS A 113 25.46 9.48 -12.98
N LEU A 114 25.35 8.40 -12.21
CA LEU A 114 26.46 7.52 -11.84
C LEU A 114 26.49 6.24 -12.68
N ALA A 115 25.42 5.95 -13.42
CA ALA A 115 25.28 4.77 -14.25
C ALA A 115 26.22 4.81 -15.47
N ASP A 116 26.73 3.65 -15.87
CA ASP A 116 27.51 3.51 -17.08
C ASP A 116 26.60 3.55 -18.31
N MET A 117 26.53 4.72 -18.94
CA MET A 117 25.71 4.96 -20.13
C MET A 117 26.10 4.13 -21.35
N LYS A 118 27.26 3.46 -21.34
CA LYS A 118 27.72 2.65 -22.47
C LYS A 118 26.71 1.55 -22.84
N GLN A 119 26.04 0.95 -21.86
CA GLN A 119 25.02 -0.08 -22.12
C GLN A 119 23.73 0.51 -22.66
N GLU A 120 23.35 1.73 -22.24
CA GLU A 120 22.15 2.42 -22.74
C GLU A 120 22.25 2.79 -24.22
N HIS A 121 23.46 2.93 -24.76
CA HIS A 121 23.71 3.25 -26.15
C HIS A 121 23.84 2.01 -27.06
N GLN A 122 23.58 0.83 -26.51
CA GLN A 122 23.63 -0.44 -27.24
C GLN A 122 22.27 -1.10 -27.27
N LEU A 123 21.96 -1.80 -28.36
CA LEU A 123 20.75 -2.61 -28.43
C LEU A 123 20.81 -3.74 -27.38
N PRO A 124 19.77 -3.94 -26.55
CA PRO A 124 19.83 -4.85 -25.40
C PRO A 124 20.24 -6.30 -25.71
N LEU A 125 19.85 -6.81 -26.88
CA LEU A 125 20.12 -8.19 -27.28
C LEU A 125 21.39 -8.33 -28.13
N SER A 126 21.53 -7.52 -29.17
CA SER A 126 22.63 -7.65 -30.15
C SER A 126 23.89 -6.89 -29.75
N LYS A 127 23.80 -5.99 -28.76
CA LYS A 127 24.89 -5.11 -28.30
C LYS A 127 25.45 -4.21 -29.40
N ILE A 128 24.69 -4.01 -30.47
CA ILE A 128 25.05 -3.09 -31.55
C ILE A 128 24.89 -1.67 -31.01
N ASP A 129 25.96 -0.90 -31.14
CA ASP A 129 25.99 0.53 -30.80
C ASP A 129 25.14 1.30 -31.81
N PHE A 130 24.28 2.18 -31.32
CA PHE A 130 23.43 3.04 -32.14
C PHE A 130 23.78 4.53 -32.00
N THR A 131 24.91 4.87 -31.37
CA THR A 131 25.48 6.21 -31.47
C THR A 131 25.98 6.42 -32.91
N GLY A 132 25.28 7.27 -33.66
CA GLY A 132 25.62 7.64 -35.03
C GLY A 132 25.59 9.15 -35.22
N GLU A 133 26.05 9.61 -36.38
CA GLU A 133 26.02 11.04 -36.73
C GLU A 133 24.59 11.58 -36.81
N GLU A 134 24.39 12.81 -36.35
CA GLU A 134 23.08 13.48 -36.34
C GLU A 134 22.62 13.73 -37.79
N CYS A 135 21.48 13.13 -38.16
CA CYS A 135 20.85 13.36 -39.46
C CYS A 135 19.90 14.55 -39.34
N GLU A 136 20.34 15.76 -39.70
CA GLU A 136 19.55 17.00 -39.52
C GLU A 136 18.44 17.21 -40.57
N ASP A 137 18.25 16.29 -41.53
CA ASP A 137 17.51 16.56 -42.76
C ASP A 137 15.98 16.43 -42.66
N SER A 138 15.37 16.45 -41.47
CA SER A 138 13.90 16.29 -41.34
C SER A 138 13.29 16.90 -40.07
N GLN A 139 12.08 17.46 -40.22
CA GLN A 139 11.23 17.93 -39.12
C GLN A 139 10.93 16.85 -38.07
N LEU A 140 10.86 15.58 -38.47
CA LEU A 140 10.70 14.45 -37.55
C LEU A 140 11.91 14.32 -36.63
N VAL A 141 13.12 14.45 -37.17
CA VAL A 141 14.36 14.33 -36.38
C VAL A 141 14.45 15.49 -35.40
N SER A 142 14.13 16.72 -35.81
CA SER A 142 14.07 17.87 -34.90
C SER A 142 13.08 17.65 -33.75
N HIS A 143 11.90 17.06 -34.04
CA HIS A 143 10.92 16.72 -33.02
C HIS A 143 11.44 15.64 -32.04
N LEU A 144 12.04 14.56 -32.54
CA LEU A 144 12.60 13.50 -31.70
C LEU A 144 13.82 13.98 -30.89
N LEU A 145 14.63 14.89 -31.43
CA LEU A 145 15.74 15.51 -30.70
C LEU A 145 15.24 16.46 -29.60
N SER A 146 14.15 17.19 -29.82
CA SER A 146 13.52 17.98 -28.76
C SER A 146 13.03 17.11 -27.58
N CYS A 147 12.71 15.83 -27.85
CA CYS A 147 12.41 14.84 -26.83
C CYS A 147 13.66 14.35 -26.07
N LYS A 148 14.89 14.71 -26.44
CA LYS A 148 16.09 14.31 -25.71
C LYS A 148 16.40 15.25 -24.52
N GLU A 149 15.99 16.51 -24.61
CA GLU A 149 16.37 17.53 -23.65
C GLU A 149 15.78 17.26 -22.25
N GLY A 150 16.66 17.27 -21.24
CA GLY A 150 16.27 17.17 -19.83
C GLY A 150 15.96 15.75 -19.32
N ARG A 151 16.22 14.70 -20.10
CA ARG A 151 15.88 13.31 -19.74
C ARG A 151 17.14 12.51 -19.42
N ARG A 152 17.36 12.25 -18.14
CA ARG A 152 18.58 11.62 -17.62
C ARG A 152 18.36 10.26 -16.99
N ALA A 153 17.16 9.95 -16.51
CA ALA A 153 16.87 8.66 -15.88
C ALA A 153 15.92 7.80 -16.72
N VAL A 154 15.35 8.36 -17.79
CA VAL A 154 14.50 7.66 -18.75
C VAL A 154 15.35 6.95 -19.81
N SER A 155 14.92 5.74 -20.19
CA SER A 155 15.54 4.97 -21.26
C SER A 155 15.50 5.73 -22.59
N PRO A 156 16.57 5.70 -23.41
CA PRO A 156 16.57 6.32 -24.75
C PRO A 156 15.41 5.84 -25.63
N PHE A 157 14.96 4.59 -25.48
CA PHE A 157 13.83 4.04 -26.21
C PHE A 157 12.48 4.62 -25.75
N ALA A 158 12.30 4.78 -24.44
CA ALA A 158 11.08 5.35 -23.86
C ALA A 158 10.98 6.88 -24.07
N CYS A 159 12.12 7.57 -24.20
CA CYS A 159 12.13 9.00 -24.54
C CYS A 159 11.46 9.28 -25.89
N LEU A 160 11.59 8.38 -26.88
CA LEU A 160 11.01 8.56 -28.22
C LEU A 160 9.47 8.60 -28.21
N SER A 161 8.82 8.04 -27.17
CA SER A 161 7.36 8.10 -27.00
C SER A 161 6.89 9.28 -26.15
N GLY A 162 7.80 10.21 -25.79
CA GLY A 162 7.47 11.43 -25.07
C GLY A 162 7.67 11.36 -23.55
N ASN A 163 8.07 10.20 -22.99
CA ASN A 163 8.37 10.06 -21.57
C ASN A 163 9.57 10.92 -21.16
N SER A 164 9.49 11.52 -19.98
CA SER A 164 10.45 12.45 -19.40
C SER A 164 10.77 12.11 -17.94
N ASP A 165 11.81 12.73 -17.39
CA ASP A 165 12.18 12.54 -15.99
C ASP A 165 11.05 12.95 -15.03
N ALA A 166 10.16 13.87 -15.44
CA ALA A 166 8.98 14.26 -14.66
C ALA A 166 7.96 13.12 -14.55
N ASP A 167 7.89 12.25 -15.56
CA ASP A 167 6.99 11.09 -15.54
C ASP A 167 7.42 10.06 -14.50
N LEU A 168 8.69 10.04 -14.08
CA LEU A 168 9.15 9.20 -12.97
C LEU A 168 8.54 9.59 -11.61
N LEU A 169 7.96 10.79 -11.51
CA LEU A 169 7.21 11.23 -10.31
C LEU A 169 5.79 10.66 -10.28
N HIS A 170 5.32 10.05 -11.36
CA HIS A 170 4.02 9.39 -11.38
C HIS A 170 4.14 7.95 -10.89
N PRO A 171 3.37 7.56 -9.87
CA PRO A 171 3.40 6.20 -9.34
C PRO A 171 3.11 5.13 -10.42
N GLU A 172 2.29 5.48 -11.43
CA GLU A 172 1.81 4.57 -12.48
C GLU A 172 2.83 4.32 -13.59
N THR A 173 3.97 5.00 -13.54
CA THR A 173 5.00 4.90 -14.56
C THR A 173 5.59 3.49 -14.58
N PRO A 174 5.56 2.78 -15.71
CA PRO A 174 6.10 1.43 -15.79
C PRO A 174 7.62 1.39 -15.60
N ASP A 175 8.13 0.27 -15.06
CA ASP A 175 9.57 0.04 -14.85
C ASP A 175 10.41 0.27 -16.10
N HIS A 176 9.89 -0.11 -17.27
CA HIS A 176 10.59 -0.02 -18.55
C HIS A 176 10.79 1.41 -19.06
N VAL A 177 10.23 2.42 -18.37
CA VAL A 177 10.49 3.83 -18.66
C VAL A 177 11.87 4.24 -18.12
N THR A 178 12.35 3.63 -17.04
CA THR A 178 13.68 3.92 -16.48
C THR A 178 14.81 3.30 -17.30
N GLN A 179 16.03 3.85 -17.18
CA GLN A 179 17.23 3.27 -17.79
C GLN A 179 17.46 1.83 -17.33
N CYS A 180 17.77 0.94 -18.28
CA CYS A 180 18.02 -0.47 -18.01
C CYS A 180 19.22 -0.67 -17.06
N THR A 181 20.22 0.21 -17.14
CA THR A 181 21.47 0.15 -16.37
C THR A 181 21.26 0.43 -14.88
N ILE A 182 20.17 1.13 -14.52
CA ILE A 182 19.82 1.39 -13.11
C ILE A 182 19.44 0.07 -12.42
N GLY A 183 18.86 -0.89 -13.15
CA GLY A 183 18.56 -2.23 -12.64
C GLY A 183 17.57 -2.26 -11.45
N ILE A 184 16.83 -1.18 -11.23
CA ILE A 184 15.89 -1.00 -10.12
C ILE A 184 14.47 -0.93 -10.69
N SER A 185 13.56 -1.71 -10.10
CA SER A 185 12.13 -1.71 -10.44
C SER A 185 11.38 -0.69 -9.57
N ASN A 186 10.31 -0.09 -10.09
CA ASN A 186 9.41 0.77 -9.32
C ASN A 186 8.67 -0.02 -8.23
N ILE A 187 8.63 -1.36 -8.32
CA ILE A 187 8.13 -2.25 -7.27
C ILE A 187 9.00 -2.17 -6.01
N SER A 188 10.25 -1.72 -6.12
CA SER A 188 11.15 -1.53 -4.97
C SER A 188 10.79 -0.30 -4.12
N ALA A 189 9.95 0.62 -4.62
CA ALA A 189 9.47 1.74 -3.83
C ALA A 189 8.36 1.26 -2.87
N PRO A 190 8.43 1.57 -1.56
CA PRO A 190 7.44 1.13 -0.57
C PRO A 190 6.14 1.95 -0.63
N VAL A 191 5.49 1.96 -1.79
CA VAL A 191 4.23 2.67 -2.07
C VAL A 191 3.07 1.72 -1.80
N LEU A 192 2.11 2.15 -0.99
CA LEU A 192 0.90 1.38 -0.73
C LEU A 192 -0.24 1.90 -1.60
N TRP A 193 -0.54 1.19 -2.67
CA TRP A 193 -1.59 1.56 -3.61
C TRP A 193 -2.98 1.60 -2.96
N PRO A 194 -3.69 2.74 -2.97
CA PRO A 194 -5.01 2.83 -2.36
C PRO A 194 -6.06 2.00 -3.12
N GLN A 195 -5.88 1.83 -4.43
CA GLN A 195 -6.79 1.08 -5.30
C GLN A 195 -6.01 0.18 -6.24
N ARG A 196 -6.65 -0.92 -6.67
CA ARG A 196 -6.15 -1.81 -7.71
C ARG A 196 -7.17 -1.86 -8.84
N LEU A 197 -6.69 -1.76 -10.07
CA LEU A 197 -7.51 -1.91 -11.26
C LEU A 197 -7.29 -3.31 -11.87
N ASP A 198 -8.32 -3.84 -12.52
CA ASP A 198 -8.16 -5.01 -13.39
C ASP A 198 -7.60 -4.60 -14.76
N ASN A 199 -7.34 -5.59 -15.63
CA ASN A 199 -6.79 -5.35 -16.97
C ASN A 199 -7.74 -4.55 -17.90
N GLN A 200 -8.97 -4.27 -17.46
CA GLN A 200 -9.97 -3.47 -18.18
C GLN A 200 -10.12 -2.07 -17.54
N GLY A 201 -9.31 -1.72 -16.54
CA GLY A 201 -9.38 -0.44 -15.84
C GLY A 201 -10.50 -0.35 -14.79
N ARG A 202 -11.16 -1.46 -14.43
CA ARG A 202 -12.21 -1.46 -13.41
C ARG A 202 -11.63 -1.60 -12.01
N ARG A 203 -12.21 -0.88 -11.05
CA ARG A 203 -11.80 -0.92 -9.64
C ARG A 203 -12.06 -2.31 -9.04
N MET A 204 -11.02 -2.90 -8.46
CA MET A 204 -11.11 -4.12 -7.66
C MET A 204 -11.27 -3.72 -6.18
N PRO A 205 -12.43 -4.00 -5.55
CA PRO A 205 -12.64 -3.65 -4.15
C PRO A 205 -11.87 -4.61 -3.23
N LEU A 206 -11.61 -4.16 -2.01
CA LEU A 206 -11.09 -5.02 -0.95
C LEU A 206 -12.23 -5.82 -0.31
N ASN A 207 -11.92 -7.04 0.11
CA ASN A 207 -12.82 -7.90 0.86
C ASN A 207 -12.84 -7.48 2.33
N ALA A 208 -14.03 -7.34 2.91
CA ALA A 208 -14.16 -6.88 4.30
C ALA A 208 -14.06 -8.00 5.36
N TYR A 209 -13.59 -9.21 5.01
CA TYR A 209 -13.59 -10.37 5.90
C TYR A 209 -13.15 -10.10 7.34
N ALA A 210 -12.11 -9.28 7.55
CA ALA A 210 -11.60 -8.97 8.89
C ALA A 210 -12.59 -8.11 9.70
N LEU A 211 -13.16 -7.09 9.07
CA LEU A 211 -14.16 -6.22 9.66
C LEU A 211 -15.49 -6.96 9.87
N ASP A 212 -15.89 -7.76 8.88
CA ASP A 212 -17.10 -8.56 8.90
C ASP A 212 -17.05 -9.62 10.02
N PHE A 213 -15.93 -10.33 10.15
CA PHE A 213 -15.67 -11.21 11.28
C PHE A 213 -15.67 -10.46 12.60
N TYR A 214 -15.05 -9.28 12.67
CA TYR A 214 -15.07 -8.48 13.89
C TYR A 214 -16.49 -8.09 14.30
N LYS A 215 -17.41 -7.81 13.37
CA LYS A 215 -18.81 -7.50 13.70
C LYS A 215 -19.60 -8.74 14.12
N HIS A 216 -19.52 -9.82 13.35
CA HIS A 216 -20.44 -10.95 13.48
C HIS A 216 -19.85 -12.19 14.20
N GLY A 217 -18.52 -12.34 14.21
CA GLY A 217 -17.82 -13.47 14.84
C GLY A 217 -18.09 -14.82 14.15
N SER A 218 -18.51 -14.83 12.88
CA SER A 218 -18.94 -16.04 12.17
C SER A 218 -17.97 -16.40 11.05
N LEU A 219 -17.30 -17.55 11.17
CA LEU A 219 -16.49 -18.13 10.10
C LEU A 219 -17.37 -18.55 8.91
N LEU A 220 -18.54 -19.12 9.19
CA LEU A 220 -19.50 -19.55 8.16
C LEU A 220 -19.99 -18.38 7.30
N GLY A 221 -20.18 -17.20 7.90
CA GLY A 221 -20.52 -15.97 7.17
C GLY A 221 -19.47 -15.59 6.13
N LEU A 222 -18.18 -15.75 6.48
CA LEU A 222 -17.07 -15.51 5.54
C LEU A 222 -17.06 -16.51 4.37
N VAL A 223 -17.41 -17.77 4.63
CA VAL A 223 -17.45 -18.79 3.58
C VAL A 223 -18.60 -18.52 2.61
N GLN A 224 -19.78 -18.17 3.14
CA GLN A 224 -20.99 -17.97 2.36
C GLN A 224 -20.96 -16.67 1.54
N ASP A 225 -20.67 -15.54 2.19
CA ASP A 225 -20.81 -14.22 1.56
C ASP A 225 -19.47 -13.71 1.01
N ASN A 226 -18.38 -13.84 1.76
CA ASN A 226 -17.05 -13.34 1.37
C ASN A 226 -16.32 -14.25 0.35
N ARG A 227 -16.88 -15.43 0.04
CA ARG A 227 -16.38 -16.41 -0.94
C ARG A 227 -14.94 -16.84 -0.69
N ILE A 228 -14.58 -16.97 0.58
CA ILE A 228 -13.29 -17.48 1.00
C ILE A 228 -13.49 -18.93 1.42
N ASN A 229 -12.62 -19.83 0.94
CA ASN A 229 -12.62 -21.21 1.42
C ASN A 229 -12.41 -21.21 2.95
N GLU A 230 -13.13 -22.07 3.68
CA GLU A 230 -13.11 -22.13 5.15
C GLU A 230 -11.70 -22.18 5.75
N GLY A 231 -10.84 -23.06 5.23
CA GLY A 231 -9.46 -23.16 5.72
C GLY A 231 -8.65 -21.90 5.45
N ALA A 232 -8.85 -21.25 4.30
CA ALA A 232 -8.21 -19.98 3.98
C ALA A 232 -8.76 -18.82 4.82
N ALA A 233 -10.06 -18.81 5.11
CA ALA A 233 -10.69 -17.82 5.98
C ALA A 233 -10.14 -17.91 7.41
N TYR A 234 -10.03 -19.12 7.94
CA TYR A 234 -9.42 -19.36 9.25
C TYR A 234 -7.97 -18.85 9.32
N GLN A 235 -7.14 -19.18 8.32
CA GLN A 235 -5.74 -18.71 8.30
C GLN A 235 -5.65 -17.19 8.19
N LEU A 236 -6.46 -16.55 7.34
CA LEU A 236 -6.48 -15.09 7.24
C LEU A 236 -6.86 -14.42 8.56
N LEU A 237 -7.86 -14.96 9.25
CA LEU A 237 -8.27 -14.44 10.56
C LEU A 237 -7.19 -14.67 11.62
N LYS A 238 -6.53 -15.83 11.59
CA LYS A 238 -5.41 -16.15 12.48
C LYS A 238 -4.25 -15.18 12.27
N ASP A 239 -3.86 -14.97 11.02
CA ASP A 239 -2.78 -14.04 10.66
C ASP A 239 -3.14 -12.63 11.12
N PHE A 240 -4.36 -12.17 10.82
CA PHE A 240 -4.83 -10.84 11.25
C PHE A 240 -4.87 -10.69 12.79
N ALA A 241 -5.28 -11.73 13.53
CA ALA A 241 -5.25 -11.73 15.00
C ALA A 241 -3.81 -11.61 15.53
N LEU A 242 -2.87 -12.36 14.95
CA LEU A 242 -1.45 -12.29 15.31
C LEU A 242 -0.85 -10.93 14.98
N THR A 243 -1.23 -10.32 13.86
CA THR A 243 -0.82 -8.96 13.49
C THR A 243 -1.31 -7.93 14.52
N ILE A 244 -2.59 -7.96 14.90
CA ILE A 244 -3.14 -7.07 15.94
C ILE A 244 -2.40 -7.27 17.27
N GLN A 245 -2.18 -8.53 17.67
CA GLN A 245 -1.48 -8.85 18.91
C GLN A 245 -0.04 -8.32 18.89
N SER A 246 0.67 -8.50 17.77
CA SER A 246 2.04 -8.00 17.60
C SER A 246 2.10 -6.47 17.69
N ILE A 247 1.13 -5.78 17.08
CA ILE A 247 1.01 -4.31 17.18
C ILE A 247 0.75 -3.89 18.63
N SER A 248 -0.21 -4.53 19.31
CA SER A 248 -0.57 -4.22 20.69
C SER A 248 0.62 -4.38 21.65
N ILE A 249 1.33 -5.50 21.58
CA ILE A 249 2.53 -5.75 22.39
C ILE A 249 3.61 -4.70 22.09
N SER A 250 3.89 -4.45 20.81
CA SER A 250 4.92 -3.49 20.40
C SER A 250 4.59 -2.07 20.86
N LEU A 251 3.32 -1.64 20.77
CA LEU A 251 2.89 -0.31 21.23
C LEU A 251 3.04 -0.16 22.74
N ARG A 252 2.71 -1.21 23.52
CA ARG A 252 2.92 -1.21 24.97
C ARG A 252 4.40 -1.13 25.34
N GLU A 253 5.27 -1.85 24.64
CA GLU A 253 6.72 -1.79 24.90
C GLU A 253 7.33 -0.44 24.50
N LEU A 254 6.81 0.19 23.45
CA LEU A 254 7.30 1.49 22.96
C LEU A 254 6.82 2.67 23.80
N CYS A 255 5.61 2.59 24.36
CA CYS A 255 5.01 3.70 25.10
C CYS A 255 5.26 3.55 26.59
N GLY A 256 6.00 4.50 27.18
CA GLY A 256 6.20 4.54 28.64
C GLY A 256 4.95 4.95 29.42
N ASN A 257 3.89 5.40 28.73
CA ASN A 257 2.60 5.72 29.35
C ASN A 257 1.61 4.60 29.05
N GLU A 258 1.40 3.72 30.03
CA GLU A 258 0.43 2.61 29.95
C GLU A 258 -1.03 3.11 29.85
N GLU A 259 -1.29 4.39 30.12
CA GLU A 259 -2.62 5.00 30.01
C GLU A 259 -2.84 5.74 28.69
N ASP A 260 -1.94 5.61 27.71
CA ASP A 260 -2.15 6.18 26.38
C ASP A 260 -3.37 5.53 25.69
N ASN A 261 -4.24 6.37 25.13
CA ASN A 261 -5.49 5.91 24.52
C ASN A 261 -5.26 4.95 23.35
N VAL A 262 -4.19 5.12 22.58
CA VAL A 262 -3.90 4.23 21.45
C VAL A 262 -3.47 2.86 21.97
N VAL A 263 -2.60 2.82 22.98
CA VAL A 263 -2.18 1.56 23.61
C VAL A 263 -3.41 0.78 24.13
N LEU A 264 -4.25 1.44 24.93
CA LEU A 264 -5.45 0.81 25.50
C LEU A 264 -6.44 0.35 24.42
N ALA A 265 -6.60 1.11 23.34
CA ALA A 265 -7.49 0.74 22.24
C ALA A 265 -7.00 -0.50 21.49
N PHE A 266 -5.69 -0.61 21.24
CA PHE A 266 -5.11 -1.79 20.60
C PHE A 266 -5.12 -3.02 21.52
N GLU A 267 -4.97 -2.84 22.83
CA GLU A 267 -5.17 -3.93 23.81
C GLU A 267 -6.62 -4.43 23.80
N GLN A 268 -7.60 -3.52 23.95
CA GLN A 268 -9.03 -3.87 23.89
C GLN A 268 -9.37 -4.58 22.57
N LEU A 269 -8.85 -4.08 21.44
CA LEU A 269 -9.07 -4.71 20.13
C LEU A 269 -8.46 -6.12 20.08
N SER A 270 -7.22 -6.29 20.53
CA SER A 270 -6.51 -7.56 20.54
C SER A 270 -7.25 -8.62 21.36
N GLU A 271 -7.72 -8.25 22.55
CA GLU A 271 -8.51 -9.13 23.42
C GLU A 271 -9.84 -9.50 22.77
N THR A 272 -10.62 -8.50 22.34
CA THR A 272 -11.95 -8.70 21.74
C THR A 272 -11.88 -9.57 20.48
N PHE A 273 -10.89 -9.33 19.61
CA PHE A 273 -10.72 -10.11 18.39
C PHE A 273 -10.30 -11.55 18.71
N SER A 274 -9.36 -11.73 19.64
CA SER A 274 -8.89 -13.05 20.07
C SER A 274 -9.99 -13.87 20.74
N GLU A 275 -10.85 -13.25 21.55
CA GLU A 275 -12.00 -13.92 22.16
C GLU A 275 -13.01 -14.40 21.11
N LYS A 276 -13.28 -13.61 20.07
CA LYS A 276 -14.12 -14.04 18.95
C LYS A 276 -13.46 -15.16 18.16
N PHE A 277 -12.15 -15.06 17.91
CA PHE A 277 -11.39 -16.07 17.19
C PHE A 277 -11.31 -17.42 17.92
N LYS A 278 -11.25 -17.43 19.26
CA LYS A 278 -11.25 -18.68 20.05
C LYS A 278 -12.60 -19.41 20.06
N LYS A 279 -13.69 -18.75 19.67
CA LYS A 279 -15.06 -19.31 19.66
C LYS A 279 -15.42 -19.99 18.34
N ILE A 280 -14.58 -19.85 17.31
CA ILE A 280 -14.73 -20.51 16.01
C ILE A 280 -13.76 -21.70 15.92
#